data_AF-A0A3D4XK20-F1
#
_entry.id   AF-A0A3D4XK20-F1
#
_cell.length_a   1.000
_cell.length_b   1.000
_cell.length_c   1.000
_cell.angle_alpha   90.00
_cell.angle_beta   90.00
_cell.angle_gamma   90.00
#
_symmetry.space_group_name_H-M   'P 1'
#
loop_
_entity.id
_entity.type
_entity.pdbx_description
1 polymer ?
#
loop_
_entity_poly.entity_id
_entity_poly.type
_entity_poly.pdbx_seq_one_letter_code
_entity_poly.pdbx_strand_id
1 'polypeptide(L)'
;MNPMIFRHKNAVRIKNGLNKYILTINEYNRIDTAYIFNFGKYAPDPLKRDHFRYHAPFIYSQFPIFECDQYLFMTFHTGSLSDRPAKMFRKGGAVGEYDYDFECSVFNKKTGEFQFILQPEINQLGFVEDFEGGPAVWPKYVSSDGYMITYMYAHEFKAHAETHEVSERFKQIAHSLKDTDNPVIVRVKLKQ
;
A
#
# COMPACT_ATOMS: atom_id res chain seq x y z
N MET A 1 -2.69 18.81 3.25
CA MET A 1 -2.34 17.65 2.40
C MET A 1 -2.27 18.11 0.96
N ASN A 2 -1.27 17.67 0.20
CA ASN A 2 -1.09 18.13 -1.18
C ASN A 2 -2.00 17.35 -2.14
N PRO A 3 -2.56 18.00 -3.18
CA PRO A 3 -3.23 17.28 -4.25
C PRO A 3 -2.24 16.33 -4.93
N MET A 4 -2.73 15.19 -5.43
CA MET A 4 -1.92 14.21 -6.13
C MET A 4 -2.47 13.98 -7.52
N ILE A 5 -1.56 13.91 -8.49
CA ILE A 5 -1.88 13.60 -9.88
C ILE A 5 -1.20 12.28 -10.21
N PHE A 6 -1.97 11.33 -10.73
CA PHE A 6 -1.45 10.06 -11.23
C PHE A 6 -2.20 9.67 -12.51
N ARG A 7 -1.70 8.66 -13.23
CA ARG A 7 -2.28 8.24 -14.51
C ARG A 7 -2.74 6.81 -14.43
N HIS A 8 -3.87 6.53 -15.07
CA HIS A 8 -4.31 5.17 -15.37
C HIS A 8 -4.70 5.11 -16.85
N LYS A 9 -3.95 4.34 -17.64
CA LYS A 9 -4.06 4.30 -19.11
C LYS A 9 -3.94 5.71 -19.72
N ASN A 10 -4.97 6.13 -20.46
CA ASN A 10 -5.03 7.43 -21.13
C ASN A 10 -5.71 8.52 -20.29
N ALA A 11 -6.12 8.20 -19.06
CA ALA A 11 -6.83 9.11 -18.18
C ALA A 11 -5.95 9.60 -17.04
N VAL A 12 -6.11 10.87 -16.68
CA VAL A 12 -5.46 11.50 -15.53
C VAL A 12 -6.39 11.37 -14.32
N ARG A 13 -5.80 11.09 -13.16
CA ARG A 13 -6.48 11.04 -11.87
C ARG A 13 -6.02 12.22 -11.03
N ILE A 14 -6.97 12.89 -10.40
CA ILE A 14 -6.71 13.96 -9.44
C ILE A 14 -7.30 13.56 -8.10
N LYS A 15 -6.43 13.35 -7.11
CA LYS A 15 -6.83 13.28 -5.70
C LYS A 15 -6.81 14.68 -5.12
N ASN A 16 -7.98 15.19 -4.72
CA ASN A 16 -8.06 16.52 -4.16
C ASN A 16 -7.40 16.58 -2.76
N GLY A 17 -6.91 17.75 -2.37
CA GLY A 17 -6.10 17.96 -1.15
C GLY A 17 -6.82 17.78 0.20
N LEU A 18 -7.96 17.09 0.23
CA LEU A 18 -8.77 16.81 1.42
C LEU A 18 -9.25 15.35 1.48
N ASN A 19 -8.71 14.46 0.63
CA ASN A 19 -9.07 13.04 0.58
C ASN A 19 -10.54 12.75 0.33
N LYS A 20 -11.27 13.68 -0.30
CA LYS A 20 -12.70 13.51 -0.52
C LYS A 20 -12.98 12.86 -1.86
N TYR A 21 -12.16 13.17 -2.87
CA TYR A 21 -12.39 12.74 -4.24
C TYR A 21 -11.12 12.24 -4.92
N ILE A 22 -11.27 11.19 -5.72
CA ILE A 22 -10.41 10.91 -6.88
C ILE A 22 -11.26 11.19 -8.12
N LEU A 23 -10.88 12.22 -8.87
CA LEU A 23 -11.55 12.62 -10.09
C LEU A 23 -10.78 12.07 -11.29
N THR A 24 -11.50 11.55 -12.27
CA THR A 24 -10.95 11.18 -13.57
C THR A 24 -11.10 12.32 -14.54
N ILE A 25 -10.00 12.77 -15.15
CA ILE A 25 -10.00 13.59 -16.35
C ILE A 25 -9.71 12.68 -17.54
N ASN A 26 -10.66 12.58 -18.45
CA ASN A 26 -10.52 11.76 -19.66
C ASN A 26 -9.77 12.50 -20.78
N GLU A 27 -9.58 11.82 -21.90
CA GLU A 27 -8.87 12.33 -23.08
C GLU A 27 -9.50 13.60 -23.69
N TYR A 28 -10.77 13.89 -23.37
CA TYR A 28 -11.48 15.10 -23.82
C TYR A 28 -11.42 16.24 -22.78
N ASN A 29 -10.55 16.13 -21.77
CA ASN A 29 -10.45 17.07 -20.65
C ASN A 29 -11.75 17.24 -19.85
N ARG A 30 -12.60 16.20 -19.81
CA ARG A 30 -13.85 16.19 -19.04
C ARG A 30 -13.73 15.30 -17.81
N ILE A 31 -14.47 15.64 -16.77
CA ILE A 31 -14.65 14.76 -15.62
C ILE A 31 -15.79 13.79 -15.92
N ASP A 32 -15.49 12.48 -15.97
CA ASP A 32 -16.50 11.44 -16.22
C ASP A 32 -16.70 10.47 -15.05
N THR A 33 -15.74 10.38 -14.13
CA THR A 33 -15.76 9.46 -13.01
C THR A 33 -15.25 10.14 -11.75
N ALA A 34 -15.95 9.94 -10.63
CA ALA A 34 -15.54 10.40 -9.31
C ALA A 34 -15.65 9.25 -8.29
N TYR A 35 -14.53 8.91 -7.65
CA TYR A 35 -14.54 8.07 -6.45
C TYR A 35 -14.65 8.99 -5.24
N ILE A 36 -15.65 8.76 -4.39
CA ILE A 36 -15.97 9.62 -3.24
C ILE A 36 -15.65 8.87 -1.96
N PHE A 37 -14.78 9.42 -1.13
CA PHE A 37 -14.54 8.90 0.21
C PHE A 37 -15.42 9.60 1.22
N ASN A 38 -16.16 8.83 2.00
CA ASN A 38 -16.96 9.31 3.12
C ASN A 38 -16.42 8.72 4.43
N PHE A 39 -15.64 9.50 5.17
CA PHE A 39 -15.09 9.08 6.46
C PHE A 39 -16.03 9.35 7.64
N GLY A 40 -17.24 9.88 7.39
CA GLY A 40 -18.20 10.24 8.44
C GLY A 40 -17.58 11.12 9.53
N LYS A 41 -17.77 10.73 10.79
CA LYS A 41 -17.24 11.44 11.97
C LYS A 41 -15.70 11.42 12.08
N TYR A 42 -15.02 10.60 11.29
CA TYR A 42 -13.56 10.46 11.30
C TYR A 42 -12.87 11.33 10.24
N ALA A 43 -13.62 12.14 9.50
CA ALA A 43 -13.04 13.10 8.57
C ALA A 43 -12.24 14.18 9.33
N PRO A 44 -10.98 14.46 8.96
CA PRO A 44 -10.23 15.54 9.59
C PRO A 44 -10.75 16.91 9.14
N ASP A 45 -10.68 17.88 10.03
CA ASP A 45 -10.89 19.30 9.69
C ASP A 45 -9.54 19.86 9.20
N PRO A 46 -9.44 20.31 7.93
CA PRO A 46 -8.19 20.81 7.38
C PRO A 46 -7.65 22.07 8.06
N LEU A 47 -8.49 22.80 8.79
CA LEU A 47 -8.09 24.00 9.53
C LEU A 47 -7.48 23.65 10.90
N LYS A 48 -7.62 22.40 11.35
CA LYS A 48 -7.18 21.93 12.67
C LYS A 48 -5.94 21.05 12.55
N ARG A 49 -4.77 21.61 12.87
CA ARG A 49 -3.47 20.91 12.74
C ARG A 49 -3.37 19.65 13.61
N ASP A 50 -4.04 19.63 14.75
CA ASP A 50 -4.09 18.49 15.67
C ASP A 50 -4.80 17.27 15.09
N HIS A 51 -5.69 17.44 14.10
CA HIS A 51 -6.33 16.32 13.38
C HIS A 51 -5.35 15.53 12.50
N PHE A 52 -4.15 16.05 12.26
CA PHE A 52 -3.10 15.43 11.43
C PHE A 52 -1.87 14.99 12.26
N ARG A 53 -2.03 14.86 13.58
CA ARG A 53 -1.02 14.25 14.45
C ARG A 53 -1.06 12.73 14.31
N TYR A 54 0.09 12.10 14.54
CA TYR A 54 0.33 10.65 14.41
C TYR A 54 -0.80 9.81 15.04
N HIS A 55 -1.11 9.99 16.33
CA HIS A 55 -2.16 9.19 16.98
C HIS A 55 -3.57 9.79 16.93
N ALA A 56 -3.81 10.80 16.09
CA ALA A 56 -5.13 11.46 16.04
C ALA A 56 -6.20 10.50 15.48
N PRO A 57 -7.42 10.48 16.03
CA PRO A 57 -8.46 9.53 15.65
C PRO A 57 -9.20 9.96 14.36
N PHE A 58 -8.46 10.26 13.29
CA PHE A 58 -8.98 10.71 12.00
C PHE A 58 -8.43 9.89 10.84
N ILE A 59 -9.27 9.68 9.83
CA ILE A 59 -8.92 8.90 8.64
C ILE A 59 -8.59 9.83 7.49
N TYR A 60 -7.39 9.66 6.93
CA TYR A 60 -6.94 10.43 5.78
C TYR A 60 -5.87 9.67 5.00
N SER A 61 -5.81 9.84 3.69
CA SER A 61 -4.74 9.26 2.87
C SER A 61 -3.72 10.33 2.49
N GLN A 62 -2.43 10.05 2.67
CA GLN A 62 -1.34 10.95 2.23
C GLN A 62 -0.34 10.28 1.29
N PHE A 63 -0.53 8.99 1.02
CA PHE A 63 0.36 8.19 0.21
C PHE A 63 -0.10 8.12 -1.25
N PRO A 64 0.80 7.73 -2.18
CA PRO A 64 0.44 7.36 -3.54
C PRO A 64 -0.71 6.37 -3.58
N ILE A 65 -1.61 6.59 -4.55
CA ILE A 65 -2.65 5.65 -4.92
C ILE A 65 -2.15 4.88 -6.13
N PHE A 66 -2.31 3.57 -6.09
CA PHE A 66 -2.03 2.71 -7.23
C PHE A 66 -3.33 2.17 -7.81
N GLU A 67 -3.42 2.08 -9.14
CA GLU A 67 -4.64 1.70 -9.83
C GLU A 67 -4.38 0.72 -10.96
N CYS A 68 -5.11 -0.40 -10.95
CA CYS A 68 -5.31 -1.27 -12.12
C CYS A 68 -6.76 -1.22 -12.58
N ASP A 69 -7.12 -1.98 -13.61
CA ASP A 69 -8.48 -1.99 -14.14
C ASP A 69 -9.55 -2.37 -13.11
N GLN A 70 -9.21 -3.23 -12.15
CA GLN A 70 -10.16 -3.76 -11.16
C GLN A 70 -10.06 -3.10 -9.78
N TYR A 71 -8.89 -2.58 -9.40
CA TYR A 71 -8.63 -2.18 -8.01
C TYR A 71 -8.00 -0.80 -7.90
N LEU A 72 -8.35 -0.10 -6.81
CA LEU A 72 -7.54 0.98 -6.24
C LEU A 72 -6.85 0.45 -4.98
N PHE A 73 -5.55 0.66 -4.88
CA PHE A 73 -4.72 0.34 -3.72
C PHE A 73 -4.34 1.64 -3.02
N MET A 74 -4.66 1.74 -1.74
CA MET A 74 -4.53 2.99 -0.99
C MET A 74 -4.02 2.71 0.41
N THR A 75 -3.30 3.68 0.97
CA THR A 75 -2.90 3.66 2.38
C THR A 75 -3.58 4.81 3.11
N PHE A 76 -4.21 4.50 4.24
CA PHE A 76 -4.89 5.49 5.08
C PHE A 76 -4.22 5.57 6.44
N HIS A 77 -4.08 6.79 6.94
CA HIS A 77 -3.90 7.04 8.35
C HIS A 77 -5.14 6.56 9.10
N THR A 78 -4.93 5.80 10.16
CA THR A 78 -5.97 5.35 11.09
C THR A 78 -5.70 5.82 12.52
N GLY A 79 -4.44 6.14 12.85
CA GLY A 79 -4.06 6.61 14.18
C GLY A 79 -4.56 5.67 15.27
N SER A 80 -5.14 6.24 16.32
CA SER A 80 -5.70 5.47 17.45
C SER A 80 -7.04 4.77 17.15
N LEU A 81 -7.55 4.80 15.92
CA LEU A 81 -8.79 4.10 15.54
C LEU A 81 -8.59 2.61 15.24
N SER A 82 -7.35 2.18 15.00
CA SER A 82 -7.08 0.77 14.71
C SER A 82 -7.02 -0.03 16.00
N ASP A 83 -7.85 -1.07 16.11
CA ASP A 83 -7.74 -2.05 17.20
C ASP A 83 -6.51 -2.95 17.04
N ARG A 84 -5.93 -3.01 15.83
CA ARG A 84 -4.79 -3.84 15.47
C ARG A 84 -3.84 -3.05 14.56
N PRO A 85 -3.17 -2.01 15.08
CA PRO A 85 -2.24 -1.22 14.29
C PRO A 85 -1.11 -2.10 13.77
N ALA A 86 -0.64 -1.83 12.56
CA ALA A 86 0.53 -2.50 12.01
C ALA A 86 1.75 -2.17 12.88
N LYS A 87 2.68 -3.10 13.04
CA LYS A 87 3.93 -2.90 13.78
C LYS A 87 5.11 -2.86 12.84
N MET A 88 6.01 -1.92 13.07
CA MET A 88 7.21 -1.74 12.26
C MET A 88 8.46 -1.75 13.14
N PHE A 89 9.57 -2.26 12.62
CA PHE A 89 10.84 -2.16 13.31
C PHE A 89 11.35 -0.72 13.28
N ARG A 90 11.93 -0.27 14.39
CA ARG A 90 12.63 1.02 14.43
C ARG A 90 13.84 0.98 13.51
N LYS A 91 14.00 2.01 12.68
CA LYS A 91 15.14 2.13 11.77
C LYS A 91 16.34 2.79 12.47
N GLY A 92 17.55 2.59 11.93
CA GLY A 92 18.75 3.30 12.37
C GLY A 92 19.40 2.76 13.66
N GLY A 93 19.27 1.46 13.94
CA GLY A 93 19.92 0.81 15.08
C GLY A 93 19.19 0.98 16.43
N ALA A 94 18.06 1.69 16.46
CA ALA A 94 17.18 1.70 17.61
C ALA A 94 16.50 0.34 17.76
N VAL A 95 16.57 -0.24 18.96
CA VAL A 95 15.94 -1.52 19.27
C VAL A 95 14.45 -1.32 19.54
N GLY A 96 13.63 -2.25 19.02
CA GLY A 96 12.21 -2.34 19.33
C GLY A 96 11.29 -2.02 18.15
N GLU A 97 10.00 -2.11 18.44
CA GLU A 97 8.89 -1.89 17.51
C GLU A 97 8.22 -0.54 17.76
N TYR A 98 7.39 -0.11 16.82
CA TYR A 98 6.43 0.97 17.03
C TYR A 98 5.14 0.68 16.26
N ASP A 99 4.03 1.20 16.80
CA ASP A 99 2.73 1.16 16.12
C ASP A 99 2.76 2.11 14.93
N TYR A 100 2.43 1.57 13.77
CA TYR A 100 2.34 2.26 12.51
C TYR A 100 0.90 2.69 12.29
N ASP A 101 0.70 4.01 12.31
CA ASP A 101 -0.64 4.62 12.26
C ASP A 101 -1.28 4.58 10.87
N PHE A 102 -0.81 3.71 9.98
CA PHE A 102 -1.27 3.62 8.61
C PHE A 102 -1.59 2.19 8.22
N GLU A 103 -2.71 2.03 7.53
CA GLU A 103 -3.20 0.74 7.05
C GLU A 103 -3.31 0.71 5.53
N CYS A 104 -2.95 -0.44 4.98
CA CYS A 104 -3.14 -0.75 3.56
C CYS A 104 -4.60 -1.09 3.30
N SER A 105 -5.10 -0.78 2.10
CA SER A 105 -6.50 -1.01 1.76
C SER A 105 -6.68 -1.25 0.26
N VAL A 106 -7.74 -1.97 -0.09
CA VAL A 106 -8.11 -2.22 -1.47
C VAL A 106 -9.58 -1.88 -1.68
N PHE A 107 -9.86 -1.23 -2.80
CA PHE A 107 -11.21 -0.96 -3.29
C PHE A 107 -11.40 -1.67 -4.63
N ASN A 108 -12.42 -2.51 -4.73
CA ASN A 108 -12.80 -3.19 -5.95
C ASN A 108 -13.75 -2.30 -6.76
N LYS A 109 -13.28 -1.81 -7.91
CA LYS A 109 -14.05 -0.93 -8.80
C LYS A 109 -15.26 -1.61 -9.44
N LYS A 110 -15.26 -2.95 -9.54
CA LYS A 110 -16.36 -3.72 -10.12
C LYS A 110 -17.47 -3.98 -9.11
N THR A 111 -17.13 -4.33 -7.87
CA THR A 111 -18.12 -4.67 -6.83
C THR A 111 -18.49 -3.47 -5.95
N GLY A 112 -17.65 -2.43 -5.91
CA GLY A 112 -17.80 -1.30 -4.99
C GLY A 112 -17.36 -1.62 -3.55
N GLU A 113 -16.74 -2.78 -3.32
CA GLU A 113 -16.31 -3.20 -1.99
C GLU A 113 -14.98 -2.57 -1.60
N PHE A 114 -14.90 -2.14 -0.34
CA PHE A 114 -13.69 -1.61 0.29
C PHE A 114 -13.33 -2.48 1.48
N GLN A 115 -12.03 -2.75 1.65
CA GLN A 115 -11.51 -3.38 2.85
C GLN A 115 -10.12 -2.87 3.22
N PHE A 116 -9.85 -2.80 4.51
CA PHE A 116 -8.49 -2.71 5.04
C PHE A 116 -7.80 -4.08 4.95
N ILE A 117 -6.49 -4.04 4.82
CA ILE A 117 -5.62 -5.22 4.76
C ILE A 117 -4.82 -5.24 6.06
N LEU A 118 -5.14 -6.24 6.89
CA LEU A 118 -4.44 -6.45 8.14
C LEU A 118 -3.00 -6.84 7.88
N GLN A 119 -2.12 -6.37 8.76
CA GLN A 119 -0.72 -6.73 8.70
C GLN A 119 -0.55 -8.24 8.92
N PRO A 120 0.13 -8.96 8.02
CA PRO A 120 0.37 -10.39 8.21
C PRO A 120 1.51 -10.67 9.19
N GLU A 121 2.55 -9.84 9.18
CA GLU A 121 3.71 -9.97 10.06
C GLU A 121 4.33 -8.60 10.34
N ILE A 122 4.99 -8.45 11.48
CA ILE A 122 5.74 -7.25 11.86
C ILE A 122 6.67 -6.85 10.71
N ASN A 123 6.68 -5.56 10.37
CA ASN A 123 7.48 -4.97 9.30
C ASN A 123 7.11 -5.42 7.86
N GLN A 124 6.08 -6.25 7.67
CA GLN A 124 5.55 -6.61 6.36
C GLN A 124 4.17 -6.02 6.15
N LEU A 125 3.96 -5.26 5.08
CA LEU A 125 2.68 -4.60 4.78
C LEU A 125 2.08 -5.17 3.49
N GLY A 126 0.75 -5.18 3.42
CA GLY A 126 0.01 -5.56 2.22
C GLY A 126 -0.43 -7.02 2.22
N PHE A 127 -0.51 -7.60 1.02
CA PHE A 127 -1.11 -8.93 0.81
C PHE A 127 -0.12 -10.03 1.17
N VAL A 128 -0.58 -11.06 1.87
CA VAL A 128 0.17 -12.31 2.06
C VAL A 128 0.47 -12.91 0.70
N GLU A 129 1.74 -13.29 0.48
CA GLU A 129 2.13 -14.08 -0.68
C GLU A 129 1.81 -15.55 -0.36
N ASP A 130 1.01 -16.19 -1.20
CA ASP A 130 0.39 -17.48 -0.89
C ASP A 130 0.78 -18.60 -1.88
N PHE A 131 1.92 -18.44 -2.56
CA PHE A 131 2.39 -19.37 -3.59
C PHE A 131 3.85 -19.80 -3.42
N GLU A 132 4.80 -18.90 -3.16
CA GLU A 132 6.23 -19.23 -2.99
C GLU A 132 6.68 -19.12 -1.52
N GLY A 133 5.79 -18.69 -0.61
CA GLY A 133 6.10 -18.42 0.81
C GLY A 133 6.82 -17.07 0.99
N GLY A 134 6.69 -16.17 0.01
CA GLY A 134 7.36 -14.88 0.03
C GLY A 134 6.81 -13.93 1.10
N PRO A 135 7.53 -12.83 1.35
CA PRO A 135 7.06 -11.77 2.24
C PRO A 135 5.85 -11.05 1.66
N ALA A 136 5.07 -10.41 2.52
CA ALA A 136 3.88 -9.69 2.11
C ALA A 136 4.19 -8.56 1.12
N VAL A 137 3.25 -8.34 0.19
CA VAL A 137 3.42 -7.41 -0.92
C VAL A 137 2.49 -6.21 -0.79
N TRP A 138 3.09 -5.03 -0.65
CA TRP A 138 2.47 -3.76 -0.95
C TRP A 138 3.16 -3.12 -2.17
N PRO A 139 2.41 -2.69 -3.20
CA PRO A 139 3.01 -2.22 -4.44
C PRO A 139 3.77 -0.90 -4.27
N LYS A 140 4.84 -0.76 -5.04
CA LYS A 140 5.48 0.53 -5.37
C LYS A 140 5.08 1.02 -6.76
N TYR A 141 4.52 0.13 -7.56
CA TYR A 141 3.90 0.42 -8.85
C TYR A 141 2.81 -0.62 -9.12
N VAL A 142 1.76 -0.20 -9.84
CA VAL A 142 0.74 -1.10 -10.37
C VAL A 142 0.54 -0.80 -11.84
N SER A 143 0.65 -1.84 -12.65
CA SER A 143 0.34 -1.79 -14.08
C SER A 143 -1.17 -1.80 -14.30
N SER A 144 -1.63 -1.26 -15.43
CA SER A 144 -3.06 -1.20 -15.75
C SER A 144 -3.72 -2.58 -15.80
N ASP A 145 -2.99 -3.61 -16.26
CA ASP A 145 -3.46 -5.00 -16.33
C ASP A 145 -3.36 -5.75 -15.00
N GLY A 146 -2.90 -5.10 -13.93
CA GLY A 146 -3.04 -5.57 -12.55
C GLY A 146 -1.81 -6.22 -11.93
N TYR A 147 -0.65 -6.23 -12.61
CA TYR A 147 0.58 -6.59 -11.92
C TYR A 147 0.99 -5.51 -10.93
N MET A 148 1.17 -5.94 -9.68
CA MET A 148 1.82 -5.20 -8.61
C MET A 148 3.32 -5.44 -8.70
N ILE A 149 4.10 -4.36 -8.65
CA ILE A 149 5.56 -4.40 -8.65
C ILE A 149 6.06 -3.78 -7.35
N THR A 150 6.93 -4.50 -6.66
CA THR A 150 7.73 -4.00 -5.55
C THR A 150 9.16 -4.55 -5.67
N TYR A 151 10.00 -4.23 -4.69
CA TYR A 151 11.35 -4.77 -4.63
C TYR A 151 11.72 -5.09 -3.19
N MET A 152 12.62 -6.05 -3.04
CA MET A 152 13.22 -6.47 -1.78
C MET A 152 14.74 -6.41 -1.89
N TYR A 153 15.43 -5.90 -0.87
CA TYR A 153 16.89 -5.92 -0.90
C TYR A 153 17.40 -7.37 -0.85
N ALA A 154 18.53 -7.66 -1.50
CA ALA A 154 19.05 -9.02 -1.60
C ALA A 154 19.27 -9.67 -0.23
N HIS A 155 19.81 -8.92 0.74
CA HIS A 155 19.97 -9.39 2.12
C HIS A 155 18.63 -9.69 2.82
N GLU A 156 17.58 -8.90 2.60
CA GLU A 156 16.24 -9.16 3.16
C GLU A 156 15.63 -10.42 2.54
N PHE A 157 15.78 -10.60 1.22
CA PHE A 157 15.28 -11.76 0.50
C PHE A 157 15.91 -13.06 1.00
N LYS A 158 17.23 -13.03 1.24
CA LYS A 158 17.97 -14.15 1.81
C LYS A 158 17.57 -14.45 3.25
N ALA A 159 17.52 -13.41 4.10
CA ALA A 159 17.09 -13.57 5.48
C ALA A 159 15.68 -14.16 5.58
N HIS A 160 14.76 -13.76 4.70
CA HIS A 160 13.42 -14.37 4.61
C HIS A 160 13.50 -15.86 4.29
N ALA A 161 14.27 -16.27 3.27
CA ALA A 161 14.44 -17.67 2.89
C ALA A 161 15.05 -18.55 3.99
N GLU A 162 15.88 -17.98 4.87
CA GLU A 162 16.51 -18.68 5.99
C GLU A 162 15.58 -18.85 7.20
N THR A 163 14.58 -17.97 7.33
CA THR A 163 13.72 -17.88 8.53
C THR A 163 12.29 -18.36 8.30
N HIS A 164 11.88 -18.55 7.04
CA HIS A 164 10.52 -18.91 6.67
C HIS A 164 10.47 -20.19 5.82
N GLU A 165 9.33 -20.85 5.85
CA GLU A 165 9.04 -21.91 4.89
C GLU A 165 8.74 -21.28 3.53
N VAL A 166 9.65 -21.50 2.58
CA VAL A 166 9.58 -20.99 1.21
C VAL A 166 9.73 -22.12 0.21
N SER A 167 9.29 -21.90 -1.03
CA SER A 167 9.44 -22.87 -2.10
C SER A 167 10.91 -23.14 -2.46
N GLU A 168 11.16 -24.29 -3.10
CA GLU A 168 12.50 -24.61 -3.61
C GLU A 168 13.01 -23.59 -4.63
N ARG A 169 12.12 -23.02 -5.45
CA ARG A 169 12.49 -21.97 -6.40
C ARG A 169 12.93 -20.70 -5.68
N PHE A 170 12.23 -20.30 -4.62
CA PHE A 170 12.60 -19.14 -3.82
C PHE A 170 13.98 -19.34 -3.18
N LYS A 171 14.24 -20.53 -2.60
CA LYS A 171 15.57 -20.89 -2.04
C LYS A 171 16.68 -20.84 -3.09
N GLN A 172 16.43 -21.37 -4.28
CA GLN A 172 17.41 -21.34 -5.38
C GLN A 172 17.79 -19.91 -5.76
N ILE A 173 16.81 -19.00 -5.83
CA ILE A 173 17.08 -17.58 -6.08
C ILE A 173 17.90 -17.01 -4.92
N ALA A 174 17.50 -17.22 -3.66
CA ALA A 174 18.20 -16.71 -2.49
C ALA A 174 19.66 -17.18 -2.42
N HIS A 175 19.93 -18.46 -2.71
CA HIS A 175 21.29 -19.02 -2.72
C HIS A 175 22.17 -18.44 -3.83
N SER A 176 21.58 -17.99 -4.94
CA SER A 176 22.33 -17.37 -6.04
C SER A 176 22.74 -15.92 -5.77
N LEU A 177 22.15 -15.27 -4.75
CA LEU A 177 22.34 -13.86 -4.45
C LEU A 177 23.47 -13.62 -3.42
N LYS A 178 24.24 -12.57 -3.65
CA LYS A 178 25.08 -11.91 -2.64
C LYS A 178 24.27 -10.84 -1.92
N ASP A 179 24.62 -10.54 -0.68
CA ASP A 179 23.90 -9.55 0.14
C ASP A 179 23.96 -8.13 -0.44
N THR A 180 25.01 -7.86 -1.23
CA THR A 180 25.28 -6.60 -1.91
C THR A 180 24.72 -6.54 -3.34
N ASP A 181 24.08 -7.62 -3.82
CA ASP A 181 23.46 -7.60 -5.14
C ASP A 181 22.29 -6.61 -5.17
N ASN A 182 21.93 -6.22 -6.39
CA ASN A 182 20.78 -5.34 -6.60
C ASN A 182 19.49 -5.96 -6.03
N PRO A 183 18.50 -5.14 -5.66
CA PRO A 183 17.22 -5.62 -5.17
C PRO A 183 16.54 -6.60 -6.13
N VAL A 184 15.89 -7.62 -5.56
CA VAL A 184 15.01 -8.54 -6.29
C VAL A 184 13.71 -7.82 -6.59
N ILE A 185 13.31 -7.79 -7.87
CA ILE A 185 12.02 -7.26 -8.28
C ILE A 185 10.95 -8.34 -8.07
N VAL A 186 9.93 -7.99 -7.30
CA VAL A 186 8.76 -8.84 -7.06
C VAL A 186 7.64 -8.35 -7.96
N ARG A 187 7.14 -9.24 -8.83
CA ARG A 187 6.02 -8.98 -9.74
C ARG A 187 4.93 -10.02 -9.48
N VAL A 188 3.80 -9.56 -8.95
CA VAL A 188 2.68 -10.42 -8.56
C VAL A 188 1.35 -9.85 -9.03
N LYS A 189 0.28 -10.63 -8.96
CA LYS A 189 -1.08 -10.22 -9.30
C LYS A 189 -2.06 -10.87 -8.33
N LEU A 190 -3.11 -10.16 -7.92
CA LEU A 190 -4.17 -10.75 -7.10
C LEU A 190 -4.87 -11.88 -7.87
N LYS A 191 -5.22 -12.96 -7.17
CA LYS A 191 -6.07 -14.03 -7.71
C LYS A 191 -7.41 -13.44 -8.13
N GLN A 192 -7.91 -13.90 -9.28
CA GLN A 192 -9.20 -13.47 -9.85
C GLN A 192 -10.32 -14.38 -9.40
#